data_AF-A0A8K0TCN2-F1
#
_entry.id   AF-A0A8K0TCN2-F1
#
_cell.length_a   1.000
_cell.length_b   1.000
_cell.length_c   1.000
_cell.angle_alpha   90.00
_cell.angle_beta   90.00
_cell.angle_gamma   90.00
#
_symmetry.space_group_name_H-M   'P 1'
#
loop_
_entity.id
_entity.type
_entity.pdbx_description
1 polymer ?
#
loop_
_entity_poly.entity_id
_entity_poly.type
_entity_poly.pdbx_seq_one_letter_code
_entity_poly.pdbx_strand_id
1 'polypeptide(L)'
;MSSTTSDHQTGQRADSAGRVVAHQDDLTTEEAAMGDDLIVLLASKGQLDLLPSTTSRAKLWSHVFRSWDSVMPVPGVPPEAPKRDFLKSSLRVGTLAKDADESKNKRAGQPVFIRPFIRDAIPTVGFDYLDKGGELVPAELLCLDEGLTEVRAISEAMTRYETYESHRVNDWNLSVIIAWARRRLQAHLGVAEAVAPRAPSQREDRDQLVQFESVAANWAKSKALILSVELDKDEVDACTMSWN
;
A
#
# COMPACT_ATOMS: atom_id res chain seq x y z
N MET A 1 -44.88 37.92 -27.20
CA MET A 1 -43.95 37.89 -26.05
C MET A 1 -44.65 37.14 -24.95
N SER A 2 -44.43 35.83 -24.85
CA SER A 2 -45.01 35.00 -23.80
C SER A 2 -43.88 34.29 -23.09
N SER A 3 -43.53 34.81 -21.91
CA SER A 3 -42.64 34.18 -20.97
C SER A 3 -43.32 32.94 -20.40
N THR A 4 -42.69 31.77 -20.52
CA THR A 4 -43.05 30.61 -19.72
C THR A 4 -41.77 30.12 -19.05
N THR A 5 -41.58 30.54 -17.81
CA THR A 5 -40.67 29.94 -16.85
C THR A 5 -41.54 29.12 -15.92
N SER A 6 -41.36 27.80 -15.85
CA SER A 6 -41.92 26.99 -14.78
C SER A 6 -41.04 25.77 -14.55
N ASP A 7 -40.12 25.99 -13.61
CA ASP A 7 -39.65 25.11 -12.55
C ASP A 7 -40.22 23.69 -12.50
N HIS A 8 -39.37 22.71 -12.77
CA HIS A 8 -39.49 21.34 -12.27
C HIS A 8 -38.11 20.80 -11.85
N GLN A 9 -37.61 21.24 -10.70
CA GLN A 9 -36.58 20.54 -9.93
C GLN A 9 -36.78 20.79 -8.43
N THR A 10 -37.75 20.12 -7.81
CA THR A 10 -37.78 19.96 -6.35
C THR A 10 -38.63 18.75 -5.98
N GLY A 11 -38.06 17.55 -6.04
CA GLY A 11 -38.82 16.35 -5.71
C GLY A 11 -37.96 15.09 -5.65
N GLN A 12 -37.01 15.02 -4.72
CA GLN A 12 -36.32 13.75 -4.41
C GLN A 12 -35.67 13.66 -3.02
N ARG A 13 -35.80 14.67 -2.16
CA ARG A 13 -35.18 14.65 -0.82
C ARG A 13 -35.98 13.95 0.28
N ALA A 14 -37.22 13.54 0.02
CA ALA A 14 -38.14 13.05 1.05
C ALA A 14 -38.12 11.51 1.25
N ASP A 15 -37.52 10.73 0.33
CA ASP A 15 -37.67 9.26 0.29
C ASP A 15 -36.46 8.48 0.84
N SER A 16 -35.38 9.16 1.23
CA SER A 16 -34.11 8.51 1.62
C SER A 16 -34.02 8.17 3.11
N ALA A 17 -34.84 8.80 3.95
CA ALA A 17 -34.71 8.68 5.40
C ALA A 17 -35.25 7.32 5.90
N GLY A 18 -34.37 6.51 6.49
CA GLY A 18 -34.73 5.22 7.07
C GLY A 18 -34.83 4.06 6.06
N ARG A 19 -34.39 4.27 4.81
CA ARG A 19 -34.25 3.19 3.82
C ARG A 19 -33.06 2.29 4.17
N VAL A 20 -33.28 0.98 4.16
CA VAL A 20 -32.19 -0.01 4.30
C VAL A 20 -31.55 -0.23 2.94
N VAL A 21 -30.23 -0.13 2.88
CA VAL A 21 -29.40 -0.37 1.69
C VAL A 21 -28.44 -1.50 2.04
N ALA A 22 -28.58 -2.64 1.37
CA ALA A 22 -27.84 -3.86 1.70
C ALA A 22 -26.98 -4.37 0.54
N HIS A 23 -27.21 -3.88 -0.68
CA HIS A 23 -26.46 -4.24 -1.86
C HIS A 23 -26.11 -3.02 -2.72
N GLN A 24 -25.10 -3.15 -3.58
CA GLN A 24 -24.72 -2.05 -4.49
C GLN A 24 -25.85 -1.66 -5.45
N ASP A 25 -26.74 -2.59 -5.79
CA ASP A 25 -27.86 -2.35 -6.71
C ASP A 25 -28.98 -1.55 -6.04
N ASP A 26 -28.96 -1.44 -4.71
CA ASP A 26 -29.87 -0.59 -3.95
C ASP A 26 -29.43 0.88 -3.98
N LEU A 27 -28.21 1.18 -4.44
CA LEU A 27 -27.68 2.53 -4.47
C LEU A 27 -28.32 3.35 -5.60
N THR A 28 -28.72 4.57 -5.26
CA THR A 28 -28.95 5.62 -6.27
C THR A 28 -27.64 6.03 -6.92
N THR A 29 -27.72 6.69 -8.09
CA THR A 29 -26.54 7.24 -8.77
C THR A 29 -25.75 8.20 -7.87
N GLU A 30 -26.44 9.01 -7.05
CA GLU A 30 -25.80 9.93 -6.11
C GLU A 30 -25.05 9.18 -5.01
N GLU A 31 -25.70 8.21 -4.36
CA GLU A 31 -25.08 7.39 -3.31
C GLU A 31 -23.87 6.61 -3.85
N ALA A 32 -23.98 6.04 -5.05
CA ALA A 32 -22.88 5.33 -5.69
C ALA A 32 -21.68 6.26 -5.98
N ALA A 33 -21.93 7.52 -6.33
CA ALA A 33 -20.90 8.52 -6.61
C ALA A 33 -20.21 9.06 -5.35
N MET A 34 -20.76 8.86 -4.15
CA MET A 34 -20.11 9.27 -2.89
C MET A 34 -18.78 8.56 -2.61
N GLY A 35 -18.49 7.48 -3.33
CA GLY A 35 -17.22 6.75 -3.27
C GLY A 35 -16.14 7.26 -4.22
N ASP A 36 -16.42 8.23 -5.08
CA ASP A 36 -15.51 8.62 -6.17
C ASP A 36 -14.17 9.18 -5.66
N ASP A 37 -14.20 10.10 -4.69
CA ASP A 37 -12.99 10.63 -4.08
C ASP A 37 -12.23 9.57 -3.27
N LEU A 38 -12.95 8.60 -2.69
CA LEU A 38 -12.35 7.46 -2.00
C LEU A 38 -11.60 6.52 -2.96
N ILE A 39 -12.16 6.30 -4.16
CA ILE A 39 -11.51 5.55 -5.25
C ILE A 39 -10.23 6.26 -5.69
N VAL A 40 -10.30 7.58 -5.92
CA VAL A 40 -9.13 8.39 -6.29
C VAL A 40 -8.06 8.34 -5.19
N LEU A 41 -8.48 8.42 -3.94
CA LEU A 41 -7.57 8.40 -2.81
C LEU A 41 -6.87 7.03 -2.68
N LEU A 42 -7.62 5.93 -2.78
CA LEU A 42 -7.06 4.58 -2.79
C LEU A 42 -6.06 4.39 -3.96
N ALA A 43 -6.41 4.89 -5.15
CA ALA A 43 -5.56 4.85 -6.32
C ALA A 43 -4.22 5.56 -6.08
N SER A 44 -4.28 6.78 -5.53
CA SER A 44 -3.08 7.58 -5.24
C SER A 44 -2.14 6.92 -4.23
N LYS A 45 -2.70 6.31 -3.17
CA LYS A 45 -1.93 5.68 -2.09
C LYS A 45 -1.37 4.32 -2.48
N GLY A 46 -2.11 3.54 -3.27
CA GLY A 46 -1.70 2.22 -3.74
C GLY A 46 -0.86 2.22 -5.02
N GLN A 47 -0.62 3.39 -5.63
CA GLN A 47 -0.04 3.51 -6.98
C GLN A 47 -0.83 2.71 -8.04
N LEU A 48 -2.16 2.68 -7.90
CA LEU A 48 -3.05 1.99 -8.83
C LEU A 48 -3.52 2.97 -9.90
N ASP A 49 -3.53 2.56 -11.15
CA ASP A 49 -4.15 3.33 -12.24
C ASP A 49 -5.68 3.12 -12.21
N LEU A 50 -6.33 3.71 -11.21
CA LEU A 50 -7.76 3.53 -10.96
C LEU A 50 -8.47 4.90 -10.99
N LEU A 51 -9.42 5.04 -11.91
CA LEU A 51 -10.30 6.20 -12.00
C LEU A 51 -11.73 5.85 -11.57
N PRO A 52 -12.51 6.82 -11.07
CA PRO A 52 -13.93 6.64 -10.83
C PRO A 52 -14.67 6.26 -12.13
N SER A 53 -15.35 5.13 -12.09
CA SER A 53 -16.10 4.55 -13.21
C SER A 53 -17.17 3.63 -12.64
N THR A 54 -18.11 3.19 -13.48
CA THR A 54 -19.12 2.19 -13.07
C THR A 54 -18.46 0.93 -12.49
N THR A 55 -17.38 0.45 -13.12
CA THR A 55 -16.67 -0.75 -12.68
C THR A 55 -15.95 -0.55 -11.34
N SER A 56 -15.24 0.58 -11.15
CA SER A 56 -14.52 0.83 -9.90
C SER A 56 -15.46 1.14 -8.74
N ARG A 57 -16.60 1.80 -8.99
CA ARG A 57 -17.69 1.97 -8.03
C ARG A 57 -18.27 0.63 -7.62
N ALA A 58 -18.64 -0.24 -8.56
CA ALA A 58 -19.17 -1.57 -8.26
C ALA A 58 -18.17 -2.38 -7.40
N LYS A 59 -16.87 -2.35 -7.75
CA LYS A 59 -15.84 -2.98 -6.93
C LYS A 59 -15.84 -2.45 -5.49
N LEU A 60 -15.74 -1.13 -5.30
CA LEU A 60 -15.76 -0.52 -3.96
C LEU A 60 -17.02 -0.92 -3.18
N TRP A 61 -18.20 -0.75 -3.76
CA TRP A 61 -19.46 -1.00 -3.08
C TRP A 61 -19.68 -2.49 -2.79
N SER A 62 -19.23 -3.39 -3.66
CA SER A 62 -19.24 -4.84 -3.37
C SER A 62 -18.42 -5.20 -2.12
N HIS A 63 -17.32 -4.49 -1.85
CA HIS A 63 -16.57 -4.65 -0.61
C HIS A 63 -17.28 -4.01 0.58
N VAL A 64 -17.89 -2.84 0.39
CA VAL A 64 -18.66 -2.15 1.42
C VAL A 64 -19.80 -3.00 1.95
N PHE A 65 -20.54 -3.67 1.08
CA PHE A 65 -21.69 -4.49 1.45
C PHE A 65 -21.34 -5.94 1.78
N ARG A 66 -20.05 -6.32 1.79
CA ARG A 66 -19.65 -7.66 2.21
C ARG A 66 -20.01 -7.87 3.69
N SER A 67 -21.09 -8.62 3.91
CA SER A 67 -21.64 -8.94 5.23
C SER A 67 -21.99 -7.70 6.06
N TRP A 68 -22.47 -6.63 5.41
CA TRP A 68 -22.87 -5.38 6.06
C TRP A 68 -24.03 -4.73 5.29
N ASP A 69 -24.97 -4.11 6.00
CA ASP A 69 -26.03 -3.25 5.46
C ASP A 69 -26.06 -1.90 6.19
N SER A 70 -26.84 -0.94 5.67
CA SER A 70 -26.86 0.42 6.20
C SER A 70 -27.33 0.58 7.64
N VAL A 71 -28.01 -0.41 8.23
CA VAL A 71 -28.48 -0.35 9.63
C VAL A 71 -27.53 -1.04 10.61
N MET A 72 -26.55 -1.80 10.12
CA MET A 72 -25.51 -2.41 10.94
C MET A 72 -24.48 -1.38 11.45
N PRO A 73 -23.96 -1.53 12.67
CA PRO A 73 -22.87 -0.68 13.16
C PRO A 73 -21.66 -0.78 12.25
N VAL A 74 -20.97 0.34 12.01
CA VAL A 74 -19.75 0.32 11.20
C VAL A 74 -18.62 -0.29 12.03
N PRO A 75 -18.01 -1.41 11.58
CA PRO A 75 -16.88 -2.00 12.31
C PRO A 75 -15.74 -0.99 12.46
N GLY A 76 -15.07 -1.03 13.61
CA GLY A 76 -13.84 -0.27 13.83
C GLY A 76 -12.74 -0.74 12.88
N VAL A 77 -11.96 0.20 12.35
CA VAL A 77 -10.71 -0.10 11.66
C VAL A 77 -9.61 -0.04 12.71
N PRO A 78 -8.63 -0.95 12.71
CA PRO A 78 -7.50 -0.82 13.61
C PRO A 78 -6.81 0.56 13.44
N PRO A 79 -6.06 1.04 14.44
CA PRO A 79 -5.42 2.34 14.34
C PRO A 79 -4.23 2.35 13.36
N GLU A 80 -3.57 1.21 13.18
CA GLU A 80 -2.32 1.09 12.45
C GLU A 80 -2.34 -0.09 11.48
N ALA A 81 -1.65 0.09 10.34
CA ALA A 81 -1.48 -0.98 9.37
C ALA A 81 -0.78 -2.19 9.98
N PRO A 82 -1.08 -3.43 9.51
CA PRO A 82 -0.41 -4.63 9.99
C PRO A 82 1.10 -4.51 9.87
N LYS A 83 1.83 -4.96 10.90
CA LYS A 83 3.30 -5.02 10.87
C LYS A 83 3.78 -5.90 9.72
N ARG A 84 4.97 -5.59 9.18
CA ARG A 84 5.60 -6.41 8.14
C ARG A 84 5.96 -7.78 8.71
N ASP A 85 5.59 -8.83 8.00
CA ASP A 85 5.95 -10.21 8.32
C ASP A 85 7.25 -10.53 7.59
N PHE A 86 8.32 -10.68 8.37
CA PHE A 86 9.67 -10.90 7.87
C PHE A 86 9.75 -12.08 6.89
N LEU A 87 9.13 -13.22 7.20
CA LEU A 87 9.25 -14.42 6.37
C LEU A 87 8.44 -14.32 5.07
N LYS A 88 7.39 -13.50 5.07
CA LYS A 88 6.61 -13.22 3.86
C LYS A 88 7.27 -12.17 2.97
N SER A 89 7.96 -11.19 3.56
CA SER A 89 8.62 -10.11 2.82
C SER A 89 10.08 -10.38 2.43
N SER A 90 10.70 -11.45 2.94
CA SER A 90 12.10 -11.81 2.64
C SER A 90 12.18 -13.11 1.84
N LEU A 91 13.30 -13.31 1.14
CA LEU A 91 13.59 -14.51 0.36
C LEU A 91 14.72 -15.30 1.03
N ARG A 92 14.54 -16.60 1.29
CA ARG A 92 15.66 -17.48 1.69
C ARG A 92 16.60 -17.66 0.50
N VAL A 93 17.87 -17.34 0.68
CA VAL A 93 18.88 -17.35 -0.40
C VAL A 93 20.00 -18.36 -0.19
N GLY A 94 20.11 -18.92 1.01
CA GLY A 94 21.23 -19.80 1.30
C GLY A 94 21.36 -20.16 2.76
N THR A 95 22.59 -20.45 3.17
CA THR A 95 22.96 -20.77 4.53
C THR A 95 24.26 -20.10 4.98
N LEU A 96 24.49 -20.06 6.29
CA LEU A 96 25.77 -19.63 6.84
C LEU A 96 26.87 -20.65 6.51
N ALA A 97 27.98 -20.21 5.93
CA ALA A 97 29.12 -21.06 5.58
C ALA A 97 29.90 -21.56 6.81
N LYS A 98 29.93 -20.76 7.89
CA LYS A 98 30.61 -21.07 9.14
C LYS A 98 29.86 -20.45 10.32
N ASP A 99 30.23 -20.88 11.53
CA ASP A 99 29.77 -20.24 12.77
C ASP A 99 30.22 -18.77 12.78
N ALA A 100 29.36 -17.86 13.26
CA ALA A 100 29.76 -16.47 13.48
C ALA A 100 30.40 -16.35 14.87
N ASP A 101 31.66 -15.94 14.90
CA ASP A 101 32.57 -16.05 16.07
C ASP A 101 32.09 -15.32 17.36
N GLU A 102 31.04 -14.49 17.29
CA GLU A 102 30.59 -13.66 18.42
C GLU A 102 29.16 -13.95 18.92
N SER A 103 28.37 -14.76 18.23
CA SER A 103 26.98 -15.03 18.64
C SER A 103 26.75 -16.52 18.88
N LYS A 104 26.23 -16.87 20.06
CA LYS A 104 25.87 -18.26 20.40
C LYS A 104 24.78 -18.85 19.49
N ASN A 105 24.15 -18.03 18.66
CA ASN A 105 22.93 -18.34 17.92
C ASN A 105 23.13 -18.46 16.41
N LYS A 106 24.27 -18.02 15.83
CA LYS A 106 24.55 -18.10 14.39
C LYS A 106 25.51 -19.24 14.06
N ARG A 107 24.95 -20.38 13.63
CA ARG A 107 25.68 -21.62 13.34
C ARG A 107 25.75 -21.88 11.84
N ALA A 108 26.83 -22.54 11.42
CA ALA A 108 26.96 -23.05 10.07
C ALA A 108 25.71 -23.86 9.65
N GLY A 109 25.27 -23.68 8.40
CA GLY A 109 24.09 -24.33 7.83
C GLY A 109 22.74 -23.66 8.17
N GLN A 110 22.71 -22.65 9.04
CA GLN A 110 21.46 -21.92 9.30
C GLN A 110 21.01 -21.09 8.10
N PRO A 111 19.69 -20.96 7.88
CA PRO A 111 19.17 -20.25 6.72
C PRO A 111 19.46 -18.75 6.79
N VAL A 112 19.88 -18.20 5.65
CA VAL A 112 20.04 -16.76 5.43
C VAL A 112 18.98 -16.28 4.44
N PHE A 113 18.43 -15.11 4.72
CA PHE A 113 17.41 -14.44 3.95
C PHE A 113 17.95 -13.12 3.41
N ILE A 114 17.52 -12.72 2.22
CA ILE A 114 17.75 -11.38 1.70
C ILE A 114 16.45 -10.58 1.82
N ARG A 115 16.55 -9.30 2.17
CA ARG A 115 15.42 -8.37 2.25
C ARG A 115 15.80 -7.03 1.64
N PRO A 116 15.04 -6.52 0.65
CA PRO A 116 15.21 -5.16 0.18
C PRO A 116 14.71 -4.15 1.21
N PHE A 117 15.30 -2.97 1.24
CA PHE A 117 14.83 -1.83 2.00
C PHE A 117 15.05 -0.54 1.22
N ILE A 118 14.19 0.45 1.43
CA ILE A 118 14.35 1.79 0.87
C ILE A 118 15.02 2.65 1.95
N ARG A 119 16.08 3.38 1.59
CA ARG A 119 16.74 4.30 2.52
C ARG A 119 15.96 5.62 2.58
N ASP A 120 15.70 6.11 3.79
CA ASP A 120 14.88 7.31 4.00
C ASP A 120 15.54 8.59 3.46
N ALA A 121 16.88 8.70 3.57
CA ALA A 121 17.62 9.93 3.23
C ALA A 121 17.93 10.08 1.73
N ILE A 122 18.02 8.96 1.01
CA ILE A 122 18.34 8.90 -0.41
C ILE A 122 17.48 7.76 -0.95
N PRO A 123 16.62 7.97 -1.98
CA PRO A 123 15.69 6.95 -2.50
C PRO A 123 16.44 5.86 -3.27
N THR A 124 17.39 5.22 -2.59
CA THR A 124 18.17 4.09 -3.03
C THR A 124 17.65 2.83 -2.34
N VAL A 125 17.63 1.74 -3.11
CA VAL A 125 17.29 0.43 -2.56
C VAL A 125 18.56 -0.25 -2.09
N GLY A 126 18.57 -0.67 -0.83
CA GLY A 126 19.58 -1.54 -0.25
C GLY A 126 19.06 -2.96 -0.06
N PHE A 127 19.98 -3.87 0.25
CA PHE A 127 19.67 -5.27 0.56
C PHE A 127 20.36 -5.67 1.84
N ASP A 128 19.59 -6.18 2.79
CA ASP A 128 20.10 -6.79 4.01
C ASP A 128 20.13 -8.31 3.84
N TYR A 129 21.24 -8.93 4.24
CA TYR A 129 21.29 -10.37 4.51
C TYR A 129 21.01 -10.59 5.99
N LEU A 130 20.05 -11.46 6.29
CA LEU A 130 19.44 -11.61 7.60
C LEU A 130 19.34 -13.08 7.98
N ASP A 131 19.50 -13.39 9.27
CA ASP A 131 19.17 -14.71 9.79
C ASP A 131 17.64 -14.88 9.99
N LYS A 132 17.22 -16.03 10.52
CA LYS A 132 15.81 -16.30 10.82
C LYS A 132 15.23 -15.37 11.90
N GLY A 133 16.07 -14.82 12.77
CA GLY A 133 15.70 -13.85 13.80
C GLY A 133 15.57 -12.41 13.28
N GLY A 134 15.99 -12.16 12.03
CA GLY A 134 16.03 -10.83 11.45
C GLY A 134 17.27 -10.03 11.82
N GLU A 135 18.34 -10.69 12.30
CA GLU A 135 19.62 -10.03 12.55
C GLU A 135 20.51 -10.04 11.31
N LEU A 136 21.32 -8.99 11.15
CA LEU A 136 22.26 -8.88 10.04
C LEU A 136 23.28 -10.02 10.01
N VAL A 137 23.55 -10.49 8.80
CA VAL A 137 24.55 -11.48 8.44
C VAL A 137 25.54 -10.83 7.46
N PRO A 138 26.84 -10.82 7.78
CA PRO A 138 27.87 -10.38 6.83
C PRO A 138 27.81 -11.21 5.54
N ALA A 139 27.91 -10.56 4.39
CA ALA A 139 27.81 -11.21 3.09
C ALA A 139 28.92 -12.27 2.88
N GLU A 140 30.07 -12.10 3.51
CA GLU A 140 31.20 -13.03 3.46
C GLU A 140 30.90 -14.37 4.12
N LEU A 141 29.87 -14.43 4.97
CA LEU A 141 29.42 -15.66 5.63
C LEU A 141 28.29 -16.36 4.87
N LEU A 142 27.77 -15.76 3.80
CA LEU A 142 26.70 -16.32 3.01
C LEU A 142 27.23 -17.36 2.02
N CYS A 143 26.67 -18.56 2.09
CA CYS A 143 26.73 -19.56 1.02
C CYS A 143 25.36 -19.60 0.33
N LEU A 144 25.29 -19.10 -0.91
CA LEU A 144 24.06 -19.14 -1.71
C LEU A 144 23.67 -20.58 -2.04
N ASP A 145 22.36 -20.85 -2.10
CA ASP A 145 21.83 -22.14 -2.55
C ASP A 145 22.29 -22.42 -4.01
N GLU A 146 22.51 -23.69 -4.34
CA GLU A 146 23.02 -24.10 -5.66
C GLU A 146 22.14 -23.59 -6.80
N GLY A 147 22.77 -23.00 -7.83
CA GLY A 147 22.08 -22.43 -8.99
C GLY A 147 21.43 -21.06 -8.75
N LEU A 148 21.56 -20.48 -7.56
CA LEU A 148 21.13 -19.13 -7.25
C LEU A 148 22.30 -18.14 -7.40
N THR A 149 22.18 -17.20 -8.34
CA THR A 149 23.11 -16.07 -8.46
C THR A 149 22.61 -14.89 -7.63
N GLU A 150 23.52 -14.00 -7.23
CA GLU A 150 23.15 -12.79 -6.47
C GLU A 150 22.14 -11.91 -7.22
N VAL A 151 22.35 -11.71 -8.53
CA VAL A 151 21.41 -10.95 -9.39
C VAL A 151 20.01 -11.56 -9.36
N ARG A 152 19.91 -12.89 -9.42
CA ARG A 152 18.63 -13.60 -9.37
C ARG A 152 18.00 -13.50 -7.98
N ALA A 153 18.79 -13.67 -6.91
CA ALA A 153 18.35 -13.53 -5.53
C ALA A 153 17.77 -12.13 -5.26
N ILE A 154 18.45 -11.08 -5.72
CA ILE A 154 17.99 -9.69 -5.60
C ILE A 154 16.66 -9.49 -6.33
N SER A 155 16.57 -9.93 -7.59
CA SER A 155 15.36 -9.77 -8.42
C SER A 155 14.14 -10.48 -7.79
N GLU A 156 14.33 -11.72 -7.35
CA GLU A 156 13.27 -12.52 -6.70
C GLU A 156 12.87 -11.91 -5.35
N ALA A 157 13.84 -11.39 -4.57
CA ALA A 157 13.57 -10.74 -3.30
C ALA A 157 12.80 -9.44 -3.44
N MET A 158 13.13 -8.61 -4.44
CA MET A 158 12.37 -7.41 -4.77
C MET A 158 10.92 -7.76 -5.11
N THR A 159 10.72 -8.71 -6.03
CA THR A 159 9.37 -9.14 -6.46
C THR A 159 8.54 -9.64 -5.27
N ARG A 160 9.16 -10.46 -4.41
CA ARG A 160 8.49 -11.02 -3.22
C ARG A 160 8.12 -9.93 -2.23
N TYR A 161 9.06 -9.03 -1.92
CA TYR A 161 8.79 -7.90 -1.03
C TYR A 161 7.69 -7.01 -1.58
N GLU A 162 7.76 -6.65 -2.86
CA GLU A 162 6.83 -5.75 -3.52
C GLU A 162 5.41 -6.32 -3.55
N THR A 163 5.27 -7.61 -3.87
CA THR A 163 3.98 -8.32 -3.82
C THR A 163 3.39 -8.31 -2.41
N TYR A 164 4.21 -8.64 -1.41
CA TYR A 164 3.77 -8.66 -0.02
C TYR A 164 3.35 -7.26 0.47
N GLU A 165 4.18 -6.26 0.21
CA GLU A 165 3.97 -4.90 0.69
C GLU A 165 2.78 -4.24 0.00
N SER A 166 2.60 -4.48 -1.30
CA SER A 166 1.44 -4.01 -2.06
C SER A 166 0.14 -4.56 -1.48
N HIS A 167 0.05 -5.87 -1.23
CA HIS A 167 -1.15 -6.44 -0.59
C HIS A 167 -1.36 -5.89 0.82
N ARG A 168 -0.31 -5.85 1.65
CA ARG A 168 -0.40 -5.36 3.03
C ARG A 168 -0.94 -3.93 3.09
N VAL A 169 -0.41 -3.03 2.26
CA VAL A 169 -0.81 -1.62 2.22
C VAL A 169 -2.19 -1.45 1.58
N ASN A 170 -2.45 -2.14 0.46
CA ASN A 170 -3.72 -1.99 -0.25
C ASN A 170 -4.90 -2.58 0.53
N ASP A 171 -4.74 -3.75 1.15
CA ASP A 171 -5.79 -4.36 1.98
C ASP A 171 -6.10 -3.49 3.21
N TRP A 172 -5.07 -2.90 3.81
CA TRP A 172 -5.22 -1.95 4.90
C TRP A 172 -5.99 -0.71 4.47
N ASN A 173 -5.49 -0.03 3.42
CA ASN A 173 -6.11 1.20 2.90
C ASN A 173 -7.56 0.94 2.47
N LEU A 174 -7.83 -0.20 1.82
CA LEU A 174 -9.18 -0.59 1.42
C LEU A 174 -10.09 -0.76 2.64
N SER A 175 -9.60 -1.34 3.74
CA SER A 175 -10.37 -1.49 4.98
C SER A 175 -10.74 -0.14 5.60
N VAL A 176 -9.81 0.82 5.61
CA VAL A 176 -10.06 2.21 6.04
C VAL A 176 -11.13 2.87 5.17
N ILE A 177 -10.96 2.79 3.84
CA ILE A 177 -11.87 3.37 2.84
C ILE A 177 -13.29 2.77 2.95
N ILE A 178 -13.42 1.46 3.14
CA ILE A 178 -14.71 0.78 3.34
C ILE A 178 -15.43 1.36 4.56
N ALA A 179 -14.72 1.56 5.68
CA ALA A 179 -15.33 2.11 6.88
C ALA A 179 -15.81 3.56 6.67
N TRP A 180 -15.04 4.38 5.95
CA TRP A 180 -15.46 5.74 5.59
C TRP A 180 -16.68 5.73 4.68
N ALA A 181 -16.69 4.90 3.62
CA ALA A 181 -17.84 4.77 2.72
C ALA A 181 -19.12 4.36 3.46
N ARG A 182 -19.04 3.38 4.39
CA ARG A 182 -20.16 2.96 5.24
C ARG A 182 -20.71 4.12 6.07
N ARG A 183 -19.84 4.90 6.72
CA ARG A 183 -20.23 6.07 7.53
C ARG A 183 -20.88 7.16 6.69
N ARG A 184 -20.34 7.45 5.50
CA ARG A 184 -20.94 8.41 4.56
C ARG A 184 -22.35 7.98 4.17
N LEU A 185 -22.54 6.70 3.83
CA LEU A 185 -23.84 6.15 3.48
C LEU A 185 -24.84 6.25 4.64
N GLN A 186 -24.44 5.88 5.85
CA GLN A 186 -25.30 6.03 7.04
C GLN A 186 -25.67 7.48 7.33
N ALA A 187 -24.71 8.40 7.19
CA ALA A 187 -24.96 9.83 7.38
C ALA A 187 -25.93 10.36 6.31
N HIS A 188 -25.78 9.94 5.05
CA HIS A 188 -26.65 10.33 3.94
C HIS A 188 -28.09 9.82 4.15
N LEU A 189 -28.26 8.57 4.60
CA LEU A 189 -29.57 7.95 4.85
C LEU A 189 -30.25 8.42 6.14
N GLY A 190 -29.59 9.26 6.94
CA GLY A 190 -30.10 9.69 8.25
C GLY A 190 -30.18 8.56 9.28
N VAL A 191 -29.44 7.46 9.09
CA VAL A 191 -29.38 6.29 9.99
C VAL A 191 -28.40 6.52 11.15
N ALA A 192 -27.78 7.72 11.22
CA ALA A 192 -26.71 8.05 12.15
C ALA A 192 -27.00 7.60 13.60
N GLU A 193 -26.19 6.66 14.07
CA GLU A 193 -26.24 6.06 15.40
C GLU A 193 -26.33 7.08 16.53
N ALA A 194 -27.25 6.83 17.47
CA ALA A 194 -27.34 7.45 18.79
C ALA A 194 -26.22 6.98 19.76
N VAL A 195 -24.99 6.81 19.28
CA VAL A 195 -23.88 6.24 20.06
C VAL A 195 -22.80 7.29 20.33
N ALA A 196 -22.90 7.93 21.51
CA ALA A 196 -21.85 8.57 22.34
C ALA A 196 -20.87 9.58 21.66
N PRO A 197 -20.10 10.38 22.43
CA PRO A 197 -19.22 11.41 21.86
C PRO A 197 -18.14 10.78 20.99
N ARG A 198 -18.08 11.21 19.73
CA ARG A 198 -17.17 10.70 18.70
C ARG A 198 -15.71 10.74 19.18
N ALA A 199 -15.06 9.59 19.26
CA ALA A 199 -13.61 9.53 19.42
C ALA A 199 -12.92 10.15 18.18
N PRO A 200 -11.74 10.79 18.31
CA PRO A 200 -11.01 11.40 17.20
C PRO A 200 -10.77 10.45 16.01
N SER A 201 -10.68 9.14 16.28
CA SER A 201 -10.52 8.04 15.32
C SER A 201 -11.73 7.79 14.40
N GLN A 202 -12.81 8.57 14.52
CA GLN A 202 -14.02 8.42 13.71
C GLN A 202 -14.15 9.44 12.56
N ARG A 203 -13.29 10.47 12.50
CA ARG A 203 -13.21 11.37 11.34
C ARG A 203 -12.41 10.70 10.21
N GLU A 204 -12.71 11.07 8.98
CA GLU A 204 -11.91 10.68 7.82
C GLU A 204 -10.55 11.37 7.91
N ASP A 205 -9.57 10.65 8.44
CA ASP A 205 -8.19 11.10 8.55
C ASP A 205 -7.37 10.50 7.39
N ARG A 206 -7.09 11.33 6.39
CA ARG A 206 -6.33 10.91 5.20
C ARG A 206 -4.91 10.46 5.53
N ASP A 207 -4.36 10.89 6.67
CA ASP A 207 -3.03 10.51 7.12
C ASP A 207 -3.01 9.08 7.69
N GLN A 208 -4.18 8.48 7.96
CA GLN A 208 -4.30 7.06 8.29
C GLN A 208 -3.94 6.13 7.12
N LEU A 209 -4.00 6.63 5.87
CA LEU A 209 -3.69 5.84 4.68
C LEU A 209 -2.18 5.79 4.42
N VAL A 210 -1.68 4.57 4.27
CA VAL A 210 -0.26 4.30 4.06
C VAL A 210 0.06 4.45 2.57
N GLN A 211 1.12 5.20 2.27
CA GLN A 211 1.65 5.26 0.91
C GLN A 211 2.38 3.96 0.59
N PHE A 212 2.02 3.32 -0.51
CA PHE A 212 2.81 2.23 -1.06
C PHE A 212 4.04 2.80 -1.77
N GLU A 213 5.20 2.26 -1.43
CA GLU A 213 6.49 2.62 -2.02
C GLU A 213 7.05 1.43 -2.80
N SER A 214 6.99 1.51 -4.14
CA SER A 214 7.53 0.47 -5.00
C SER A 214 9.05 0.39 -4.89
N VAL A 215 9.55 -0.78 -4.49
CA VAL A 215 10.99 -1.08 -4.47
C VAL A 215 11.53 -1.11 -5.90
N ALA A 216 10.80 -1.67 -6.88
CA ALA A 216 11.23 -1.64 -8.28
C ALA A 216 11.37 -0.22 -8.83
N ALA A 217 10.42 0.67 -8.55
CA ALA A 217 10.50 2.07 -8.99
C ALA A 217 11.70 2.80 -8.36
N ASN A 218 11.95 2.59 -7.07
CA ASN A 218 13.11 3.18 -6.39
C ASN A 218 14.44 2.56 -6.86
N TRP A 219 14.45 1.28 -7.20
CA TRP A 219 15.63 0.61 -7.78
C TRP A 219 15.99 1.18 -9.15
N ALA A 220 14.99 1.42 -10.02
CA ALA A 220 15.22 2.06 -11.31
C ALA A 220 15.84 3.47 -11.15
N LYS A 221 15.35 4.27 -10.19
CA LYS A 221 15.95 5.57 -9.84
C LYS A 221 17.37 5.43 -9.32
N SER A 222 17.62 4.42 -8.49
CA SER A 222 18.96 4.11 -7.95
C SER A 222 19.96 3.86 -9.07
N LYS A 223 19.57 3.03 -10.06
CA LYS A 223 20.40 2.73 -11.22
C LYS A 223 20.70 3.95 -12.07
N ALA A 224 19.70 4.78 -12.32
CA ALA A 224 19.89 6.02 -13.07
C ALA A 224 20.88 6.97 -12.37
N LEU A 225 20.79 7.07 -11.04
CA LEU A 225 21.72 7.89 -10.24
C LEU A 225 23.15 7.35 -10.26
N ILE A 226 23.33 6.03 -10.13
CA ILE A 226 24.66 5.40 -10.20
C ILE A 226 25.29 5.68 -11.57
N LEU A 227 24.52 5.47 -12.64
CA LEU A 227 25.00 5.73 -14.01
C LEU A 227 25.38 7.21 -14.22
N SER A 228 24.62 8.17 -13.68
CA SER A 228 25.00 9.59 -13.78
C SER A 228 26.30 9.91 -13.03
N VAL A 229 26.52 9.31 -11.86
CA VAL A 229 27.75 9.53 -11.07
C VAL A 229 28.97 8.89 -11.72
N GLU A 230 28.80 7.74 -12.38
CA GLU A 230 29.89 7.08 -13.13
C GLU A 230 30.26 7.89 -14.39
N LEU A 231 29.28 8.42 -15.12
CA LEU A 231 29.53 9.30 -16.27
C LEU A 231 30.25 10.60 -15.87
N ASP A 232 29.88 11.21 -14.73
CA ASP A 232 30.56 12.42 -14.23
C ASP A 232 32.02 12.15 -13.84
N LYS A 233 32.34 10.93 -13.35
CA LYS A 233 33.73 10.55 -13.06
C LYS A 233 34.54 10.39 -14.33
N ASP A 234 33.98 9.77 -15.37
CA ASP A 234 34.65 9.61 -16.65
C ASP A 234 34.90 10.97 -17.35
N GLU A 235 34.01 11.95 -17.18
CA GLU A 235 34.23 13.33 -17.66
C GLU A 235 35.32 14.07 -16.87
N VAL A 236 35.40 13.89 -15.55
CA VAL A 236 36.46 14.46 -14.70
C VAL A 236 37.82 13.83 -15.03
N ASP A 237 37.86 12.52 -15.30
CA ASP A 237 39.07 11.81 -15.70
C ASP A 237 39.52 12.21 -17.13
N ALA A 238 38.57 12.47 -18.04
CA ALA A 238 38.88 13.01 -19.37
C ALA A 238 39.42 14.46 -19.33
N CYS A 239 38.89 15.30 -18.44
CA CYS A 239 39.38 16.68 -18.24
C CYS A 239 40.74 16.75 -17.51
N THR A 240 41.09 15.78 -16.68
CA THR A 240 42.39 15.72 -16.01
C THR A 240 43.50 15.13 -16.89
N MET A 241 43.17 14.38 -17.94
CA MET A 241 44.13 13.91 -18.94
C MET A 241 44.49 14.92 -20.04
N SER A 242 43.82 16.09 -20.12
CA SER A 242 44.14 17.14 -21.11
C SER A 242 45.14 18.21 -20.62
N TRP A 243 45.76 18.00 -19.46
CA TRP A 243 46.70 18.94 -18.82
C TRP A 243 48.06 18.31 -18.48
N ASN A 244 48.58 17.43 -19.35
CA ASN A 244 49.98 16.98 -19.31
C ASN A 244 50.60 16.98 -20.72
#